data_AF-A0A4P7WDL6-F1
#
_entry.id   AF-A0A4P7WDL6-F1
#
_cell.length_a   1.000
_cell.length_b   1.000
_cell.length_c   1.000
_cell.angle_alpha   90.00
_cell.angle_beta   90.00
_cell.angle_gamma   90.00
#
_symmetry.space_group_name_H-M   'P 1'
#
loop_
_entity.id
_entity.type
_entity.pdbx_description
1 polymer ?
#
loop_
_entity_poly.entity_id
_entity_poly.type
_entity_poly.pdbx_seq_one_letter_code
_entity_poly.pdbx_strand_id
1 'polypeptide(L)'
;MSDLREVALPEPGPSRSKTLRDYLNWETDLFLPLPETMVESLKNITATSYIFVTEFKLTKNDYLFSDETRMKLLGLLSDFEKRLKPRAGGEHEITKLSALAGDIMPYFSDLDYLRTRGKILFADKGESQFVRAFNDWSSILTQFRWIERTIAAYISQFEFEDHEPPPPPADVRQAMTKLLNLLPSL
;
A
#
# COMPACT_ATOMS: atom_id res chain seq x y z
N MET A 1 -19.38 -61.30 35.52
CA MET A 1 -19.38 -60.86 34.10
C MET A 1 -20.58 -59.94 33.92
N SER A 2 -20.47 -58.95 33.02
CA SER A 2 -21.31 -57.74 32.86
C SER A 2 -20.94 -56.60 33.82
N ASP A 3 -20.77 -55.35 33.40
CA ASP A 3 -20.81 -54.74 32.07
C ASP A 3 -19.91 -53.50 32.11
N LEU A 4 -18.84 -53.50 31.33
CA LEU A 4 -18.09 -52.29 31.03
C LEU A 4 -18.99 -51.43 30.15
N ARG A 5 -19.65 -50.44 30.75
CA ARG A 5 -20.32 -49.39 29.98
C ARG A 5 -19.25 -48.66 29.18
N GLU A 6 -19.24 -48.92 27.88
CA GLU A 6 -18.56 -48.11 26.88
C GLU A 6 -19.07 -46.67 27.02
N VAL A 7 -18.24 -45.82 27.63
CA VAL A 7 -18.49 -44.38 27.62
C VAL A 7 -18.04 -43.91 26.25
N ALA A 8 -19.00 -43.76 25.33
CA ALA A 8 -18.75 -43.08 24.07
C ALA A 8 -18.18 -41.69 24.38
N LEU A 9 -16.94 -41.44 23.94
CA LEU A 9 -16.38 -40.09 23.95
C LEU A 9 -17.30 -39.20 23.10
N PRO A 10 -17.60 -37.97 23.54
CA PRO A 10 -18.38 -37.05 22.71
C PRO A 10 -17.64 -36.85 21.38
N GLU A 11 -18.35 -36.96 20.27
CA GLU A 11 -17.79 -36.64 18.95
C GLU A 11 -17.23 -35.20 19.00
N PRO A 12 -16.02 -34.94 18.45
CA PRO A 12 -15.55 -33.57 18.30
C PRO A 12 -16.52 -32.88 17.32
N GLY A 13 -17.36 -32.00 17.86
CA GLY A 13 -18.26 -31.20 17.05
C GLY A 13 -17.46 -30.42 16.00
N PRO A 14 -17.89 -30.39 14.73
CA PRO A 14 -17.22 -29.57 13.75
C PRO A 14 -17.66 -28.13 13.97
N SER A 15 -16.73 -27.24 14.27
CA SER A 15 -16.82 -25.86 13.81
C SER A 15 -15.45 -25.21 13.93
N ARG A 16 -14.73 -25.10 12.81
CA ARG A 16 -13.68 -24.08 12.69
C ARG A 16 -14.34 -22.76 13.08
N SER A 17 -13.77 -22.03 14.05
CA SER A 17 -14.20 -20.67 14.34
C SER A 17 -14.22 -19.91 13.01
N LYS A 18 -15.39 -19.36 12.66
CA LYS A 18 -15.53 -18.59 11.43
C LYS A 18 -14.75 -17.30 11.64
N THR A 19 -13.70 -17.10 10.86
CA THR A 19 -12.84 -15.92 10.95
C THR A 19 -13.60 -14.69 10.49
N LEU A 20 -13.20 -13.48 10.90
CA LEU A 20 -13.75 -12.24 10.33
C LEU A 20 -13.64 -12.25 8.79
N ARG A 21 -12.65 -12.99 8.25
CA ARG A 21 -12.52 -13.22 6.82
C ARG A 21 -13.68 -13.97 6.18
N ASP A 22 -14.33 -14.86 6.90
CA ASP A 22 -15.48 -15.61 6.39
C ASP A 22 -16.77 -14.78 6.38
N TYR A 23 -16.79 -13.61 7.06
CA TYR A 23 -17.97 -12.75 7.22
C TYR A 23 -17.96 -11.48 6.38
N LEU A 24 -16.80 -11.01 5.95
CA LEU A 24 -16.68 -9.84 5.09
C LEU A 24 -16.59 -10.29 3.64
N ASN A 25 -17.38 -9.69 2.75
CA ASN A 25 -17.05 -9.73 1.34
C ASN A 25 -15.84 -8.82 1.12
N TRP A 26 -14.65 -9.41 1.11
CA TRP A 26 -13.37 -8.74 0.86
C TRP A 26 -13.23 -8.17 -0.55
N GLU A 27 -14.28 -8.07 -1.34
CA GLU A 27 -14.31 -7.26 -2.56
C GLU A 27 -15.22 -6.03 -2.44
N THR A 28 -16.08 -5.96 -1.41
CA THR A 28 -17.08 -4.89 -1.24
C THR A 28 -17.21 -4.28 0.15
N ASP A 29 -16.78 -4.97 1.21
CA ASP A 29 -17.12 -4.61 2.59
C ASP A 29 -16.05 -3.82 3.36
N LEU A 30 -14.77 -4.01 3.04
CA LEU A 30 -13.63 -3.23 3.56
C LEU A 30 -13.19 -2.10 2.62
N PHE A 31 -13.93 -1.91 1.53
CA PHE A 31 -13.55 -1.08 0.38
C PHE A 31 -13.90 0.37 0.67
N LEU A 32 -13.06 1.05 1.44
CA LEU A 32 -13.20 2.48 1.62
C LEU A 32 -12.41 3.24 0.56
N PRO A 33 -13.08 4.09 -0.25
CA PRO A 33 -12.38 4.97 -1.16
C PRO A 33 -11.26 5.70 -0.41
N LEU A 34 -10.09 5.81 -1.03
CA LEU A 34 -9.07 6.72 -0.51
C LEU A 34 -9.71 8.12 -0.41
N PRO A 35 -9.42 8.90 0.67
CA PRO A 35 -9.92 10.26 0.77
C PRO A 35 -9.62 11.05 -0.50
N GLU A 36 -10.57 11.84 -0.99
CA GLU A 36 -10.42 12.57 -2.26
C GLU A 36 -9.16 13.44 -2.27
N THR A 37 -8.86 14.09 -1.13
CA THR A 37 -7.64 14.87 -0.92
C THR A 37 -6.37 14.05 -1.07
N MET A 38 -6.36 12.80 -0.57
CA MET A 38 -5.24 11.87 -0.74
C MET A 38 -5.07 11.47 -2.21
N VAL A 39 -6.18 11.18 -2.90
CA VAL A 39 -6.15 10.84 -4.34
C VAL A 39 -5.60 12.01 -5.16
N GLU A 40 -5.99 13.24 -4.85
CA GLU A 40 -5.46 14.45 -5.48
C GLU A 40 -3.96 14.64 -5.22
N SER A 41 -3.51 14.51 -3.97
CA SER A 41 -2.07 14.56 -3.63
C SER A 41 -1.29 13.50 -4.39
N LEU A 42 -1.77 12.25 -4.42
CA LEU A 42 -1.12 11.16 -5.15
C LEU A 42 -1.02 11.44 -6.65
N LYS A 43 -2.07 12.01 -7.27
CA LYS A 43 -2.03 12.41 -8.68
C LYS A 43 -0.99 13.49 -8.92
N ASN A 44 -0.93 14.51 -8.06
CA ASN A 44 0.03 15.60 -8.17
C ASN A 44 1.47 15.12 -8.02
N ILE A 45 1.74 14.25 -7.03
CA ILE A 45 3.05 13.65 -6.81
C ILE A 45 3.45 12.78 -8.02
N THR A 46 2.53 11.96 -8.53
CA THR A 46 2.78 11.09 -9.69
C THR A 46 3.09 11.92 -10.94
N ALA A 47 2.29 12.95 -11.22
CA ALA A 47 2.50 13.85 -12.36
C ALA A 47 3.84 14.60 -12.25
N THR A 48 4.17 15.13 -11.08
CA THR A 48 5.45 15.82 -10.84
C THR A 48 6.64 14.89 -11.04
N SER A 49 6.52 13.65 -10.55
CA SER A 49 7.55 12.62 -10.73
C SER A 49 7.70 12.24 -12.20
N TYR A 50 6.60 12.13 -12.94
CA TYR A 50 6.62 11.84 -14.37
C TYR A 50 7.36 12.93 -15.16
N ILE A 51 7.04 14.20 -14.89
CA ILE A 51 7.72 15.36 -15.49
C ILE A 51 9.21 15.32 -15.17
N PHE A 52 9.56 15.13 -13.88
CA PHE A 52 10.96 15.02 -13.47
C PHE A 52 11.69 13.92 -14.24
N VAL A 53 11.18 12.67 -14.22
CA VAL A 53 11.82 11.50 -14.87
C VAL A 53 11.95 11.71 -16.38
N THR A 54 11.01 12.42 -17.00
CA THR A 54 11.06 12.73 -18.44
C THR A 54 12.13 13.77 -18.75
N GLU A 55 12.26 14.80 -17.93
CA GLU A 55 13.03 16.01 -18.28
C GLU A 55 14.44 16.05 -17.69
N PHE A 56 14.72 15.32 -16.60
CA PHE A 56 16.00 15.45 -15.92
C PHE A 56 17.17 14.94 -16.77
N LYS A 57 18.31 15.61 -16.60
CA LYS A 57 19.59 15.26 -17.21
C LYS A 57 20.62 15.00 -16.13
N LEU A 58 21.48 14.02 -16.37
CA LEU A 58 22.66 13.75 -15.56
C LEU A 58 23.87 14.36 -16.25
N THR A 59 24.70 15.08 -15.49
CA THR A 59 25.94 15.68 -16.00
C THR A 59 27.16 14.78 -15.76
N LYS A 60 26.97 13.67 -15.04
CA LYS A 60 28.02 12.72 -14.67
C LYS A 60 27.49 11.28 -14.65
N ASN A 61 28.23 10.38 -15.31
CA ASN A 61 27.93 8.94 -15.40
C ASN A 61 26.44 8.66 -15.72
N ASP A 62 25.94 9.31 -16.77
CA ASP A 62 24.55 9.21 -17.26
C ASP A 62 24.13 7.77 -17.58
N TYR A 63 25.05 6.94 -18.07
CA TYR A 63 24.84 5.52 -18.34
C TYR A 63 24.40 4.70 -17.10
N LEU A 64 24.63 5.20 -15.87
CA LEU A 64 24.19 4.54 -14.64
C LEU A 64 22.67 4.60 -14.44
N PHE A 65 21.97 5.44 -15.19
CA PHE A 65 20.52 5.47 -15.27
C PHE A 65 20.09 5.39 -16.74
N SER A 66 20.14 4.17 -17.28
CA SER A 66 19.89 3.90 -18.69
C SER A 66 18.48 4.28 -19.16
N ASP A 67 18.32 4.44 -20.48
CA ASP A 67 17.01 4.66 -21.10
C ASP A 67 16.02 3.55 -20.75
N GLU A 68 16.48 2.29 -20.65
CA GLU A 68 15.65 1.16 -20.21
C GLU A 68 15.14 1.36 -18.77
N THR A 69 16.01 1.79 -17.87
CA THR A 69 15.67 2.06 -16.46
C THR A 69 14.67 3.22 -16.36
N ARG A 70 14.91 4.28 -17.13
CA ARG A 70 14.00 5.43 -17.24
C ARG A 70 12.61 5.00 -17.75
N MET A 71 12.56 4.22 -18.82
CA MET A 71 11.31 3.75 -19.41
C MET A 71 10.53 2.82 -18.48
N LYS A 72 11.22 1.96 -17.72
CA LYS A 72 10.57 1.13 -16.69
C LYS A 72 9.94 1.98 -15.59
N LEU A 73 10.66 2.97 -15.07
CA LEU A 73 10.13 3.89 -14.06
C LEU A 73 8.92 4.67 -14.59
N LEU A 74 8.99 5.20 -15.82
CA LEU A 74 7.86 5.88 -16.46
C LEU A 74 6.64 4.96 -16.64
N GLY A 75 6.87 3.70 -16.99
CA GLY A 75 5.81 2.68 -17.07
C GLY A 75 5.12 2.47 -15.72
N LEU A 76 5.89 2.31 -14.64
CA LEU A 76 5.35 2.15 -13.29
C LEU A 76 4.56 3.38 -12.82
N LEU A 77 5.06 4.59 -13.09
CA LEU A 77 4.35 5.84 -12.79
C LEU A 77 3.02 5.93 -13.54
N SER A 78 2.99 5.53 -14.82
CA SER A 78 1.76 5.48 -15.61
C SER A 78 0.77 4.46 -15.06
N ASP A 79 1.24 3.29 -14.65
CA ASP A 79 0.38 2.25 -14.08
C ASP A 79 -0.16 2.65 -12.71
N PHE A 80 0.62 3.39 -11.92
CA PHE A 80 0.16 4.00 -10.67
C PHE A 80 -0.95 5.03 -10.95
N GLU A 81 -0.75 5.96 -11.88
CA GLU A 81 -1.74 6.97 -12.27
C GLU A 81 -3.06 6.33 -12.73
N LYS A 82 -3.00 5.30 -13.58
CA LYS A 82 -4.20 4.59 -14.08
C LYS A 82 -5.03 3.97 -12.96
N ARG A 83 -4.42 3.68 -11.81
CA ARG A 83 -5.10 3.16 -10.62
C ARG A 83 -5.70 4.23 -9.73
N LEU A 84 -5.30 5.50 -9.86
CA LEU A 84 -5.87 6.65 -9.12
C LEU A 84 -7.23 7.11 -9.69
N LYS A 85 -8.10 6.17 -10.06
CA LYS A 85 -9.45 6.50 -10.57
C LYS A 85 -10.32 7.04 -9.44
N PRO A 86 -11.23 7.99 -9.71
CA PRO A 86 -12.23 8.38 -8.73
C PRO A 86 -13.08 7.16 -8.39
N ARG A 87 -13.09 6.74 -7.11
CA ARG A 87 -13.58 5.45 -6.56
C ARG A 87 -12.58 4.29 -6.50
N ALA A 88 -11.29 4.53 -6.76
CA ALA A 88 -10.24 3.61 -6.34
C ALA A 88 -10.09 3.70 -4.82
N GLY A 89 -10.41 2.63 -4.13
CA GLY A 89 -10.13 2.48 -2.71
C GLY A 89 -10.76 1.21 -2.25
N GLY A 90 -10.39 0.17 -3.00
CA GLY A 90 -10.50 -1.12 -2.43
C GLY A 90 -9.27 -1.53 -1.66
N GLU A 91 -9.34 -2.49 -0.73
CA GLU A 91 -8.14 -3.18 -0.26
C GLU A 91 -7.33 -3.68 -1.47
N HIS A 92 -8.02 -4.18 -2.50
CA HIS A 92 -7.41 -4.55 -3.77
C HIS A 92 -6.73 -3.40 -4.52
N GLU A 93 -7.14 -2.15 -4.33
CA GLU A 93 -6.44 -0.99 -4.96
C GLU A 93 -5.40 -0.38 -4.03
N ILE A 94 -5.60 -0.34 -2.71
CA ILE A 94 -4.59 0.10 -1.74
C ILE A 94 -3.39 -0.85 -1.77
N THR A 95 -3.60 -2.16 -1.74
CA THR A 95 -2.52 -3.15 -1.82
C THR A 95 -1.79 -3.07 -3.17
N LYS A 96 -2.48 -2.76 -4.26
CA LYS A 96 -1.82 -2.57 -5.56
C LYS A 96 -1.07 -1.25 -5.67
N LEU A 97 -1.63 -0.16 -5.15
CA LEU A 97 -0.94 1.12 -5.07
C LEU A 97 0.29 1.01 -4.15
N SER A 98 0.17 0.30 -3.03
CA SER A 98 1.28 -0.05 -2.13
C SER A 98 2.35 -0.86 -2.86
N ALA A 99 1.97 -1.91 -3.59
CA ALA A 99 2.89 -2.71 -4.39
C ALA A 99 3.61 -1.86 -5.45
N LEU A 100 2.87 -1.05 -6.22
CA LEU A 100 3.45 -0.16 -7.22
C LEU A 100 4.37 0.90 -6.59
N ALA A 101 4.01 1.49 -5.45
CA ALA A 101 4.90 2.39 -4.71
C ALA A 101 6.17 1.64 -4.26
N GLY A 102 6.03 0.37 -3.86
CA GLY A 102 7.13 -0.54 -3.55
C GLY A 102 8.04 -0.86 -4.74
N ASP A 103 7.50 -0.88 -5.96
CA ASP A 103 8.26 -1.08 -7.20
C ASP A 103 8.89 0.21 -7.73
N ILE A 104 8.28 1.38 -7.44
CA ILE A 104 8.79 2.71 -7.84
C ILE A 104 9.94 3.15 -6.93
N MET A 105 9.82 2.96 -5.62
CA MET A 105 10.79 3.45 -4.63
C MET A 105 12.24 2.98 -4.85
N PRO A 106 12.52 1.74 -5.29
CA PRO A 106 13.88 1.27 -5.60
C PRO A 106 14.61 2.17 -6.61
N TYR A 107 13.92 2.68 -7.64
CA TYR A 107 14.55 3.56 -8.63
C TYR A 107 15.01 4.89 -8.02
N PHE A 108 14.17 5.49 -7.17
CA PHE A 108 14.52 6.71 -6.45
C PHE A 108 15.63 6.44 -5.41
N SER A 109 15.61 5.28 -4.75
CA SER A 109 16.62 4.87 -3.78
C SER A 109 17.99 4.65 -4.42
N ASP A 110 18.03 4.00 -5.58
CA ASP A 110 19.26 3.77 -6.33
C ASP A 110 19.85 5.10 -6.83
N LEU A 111 19.00 6.00 -7.34
CA LEU A 111 19.42 7.35 -7.73
C LEU A 111 19.99 8.12 -6.52
N ASP A 112 19.36 8.06 -5.35
CA ASP A 112 19.88 8.75 -4.16
C ASP A 112 21.20 8.13 -3.69
N TYR A 113 21.31 6.80 -3.71
CA TYR A 113 22.54 6.09 -3.39
C TYR A 113 23.71 6.48 -4.32
N LEU A 114 23.44 6.61 -5.62
CA LEU A 114 24.43 7.07 -6.59
C LEU A 114 24.77 8.55 -6.38
N ARG A 115 23.78 9.40 -6.08
CA ARG A 115 23.94 10.84 -5.85
C ARG A 115 24.77 11.12 -4.60
N THR A 116 24.42 10.52 -3.47
CA THR A 116 25.10 10.71 -2.16
C THR A 116 26.57 10.29 -2.20
N ARG A 117 26.94 9.36 -3.07
CA ARG A 117 28.34 8.96 -3.32
C ARG A 117 29.04 9.77 -4.41
N GLY A 118 28.38 10.82 -4.93
CA GLY A 118 28.91 11.67 -6.00
C GLY A 118 29.12 10.94 -7.32
N LYS A 119 28.46 9.79 -7.55
CA LYS A 119 28.59 9.03 -8.79
C LYS A 119 27.80 9.68 -9.91
N ILE A 120 26.61 10.18 -9.62
CA ILE A 120 25.80 10.98 -10.54
C ILE A 120 25.68 12.42 -10.03
N LEU A 121 25.41 13.34 -10.94
CA LEU A 121 25.09 14.73 -10.64
C LEU A 121 23.91 15.13 -11.54
N PHE A 122 22.91 15.78 -10.95
CA PHE A 122 21.80 16.33 -11.71
C PHE A 122 22.19 17.67 -12.34
N ALA A 123 21.69 17.94 -13.54
CA ALA A 123 21.79 19.27 -14.14
C ALA A 123 20.79 20.24 -13.49
N ASP A 124 21.15 21.52 -13.44
CA ASP A 124 20.26 22.63 -13.08
C ASP A 124 19.50 22.41 -11.75
N LYS A 125 18.17 22.61 -11.75
CA LYS A 125 17.27 22.42 -10.60
C LYS A 125 16.90 20.95 -10.35
N GLY A 126 17.45 20.01 -11.12
CA GLY A 126 17.08 18.59 -11.08
C GLY A 126 17.30 17.93 -9.73
N GLU A 127 18.32 18.34 -8.97
CA GLU A 127 18.57 17.78 -7.63
C GLU A 127 17.45 18.13 -6.64
N SER A 128 17.00 19.39 -6.63
CA SER A 128 15.92 19.81 -5.73
C SER A 128 14.59 19.09 -6.02
N GLN A 129 14.29 18.87 -7.31
CA GLN A 129 13.12 18.12 -7.76
C GLN A 129 13.24 16.64 -7.42
N PHE A 130 14.44 16.06 -7.60
CA PHE A 130 14.73 14.68 -7.22
C PHE A 130 14.52 14.46 -5.72
N VAL A 131 15.10 15.30 -4.87
CA VAL A 131 14.97 15.18 -3.40
C VAL A 131 13.51 15.27 -2.97
N ARG A 132 12.73 16.16 -3.59
CA ARG A 132 11.28 16.23 -3.36
C ARG A 132 10.60 14.92 -3.75
N ALA A 133 10.79 14.45 -4.98
CA ALA A 133 10.17 13.22 -5.44
C ALA A 133 10.56 12.00 -4.58
N PHE A 134 11.82 11.89 -4.19
CA PHE A 134 12.30 10.84 -3.28
C PHE A 134 11.56 10.87 -1.93
N ASN A 135 11.43 12.04 -1.32
CA ASN A 135 10.72 12.19 -0.04
C ASN A 135 9.22 11.89 -0.17
N ASP A 136 8.59 12.35 -1.25
CA ASP A 136 7.17 12.13 -1.51
C ASP A 136 6.89 10.64 -1.68
N TRP A 137 7.66 9.91 -2.50
CA TRP A 137 7.51 8.46 -2.69
C TRP A 137 7.83 7.66 -1.44
N SER A 138 8.83 8.09 -0.65
CA SER A 138 9.12 7.49 0.66
C SER A 138 7.94 7.68 1.63
N SER A 139 7.31 8.86 1.63
CA SER A 139 6.12 9.15 2.44
C SER A 139 4.94 8.27 2.01
N ILE A 140 4.64 8.22 0.70
CA ILE A 140 3.59 7.36 0.12
C ILE A 140 3.77 5.91 0.54
N LEU A 141 4.97 5.34 0.34
CA LEU A 141 5.25 3.95 0.69
C LEU A 141 5.10 3.69 2.19
N THR A 142 5.54 4.62 3.03
CA THR A 142 5.41 4.52 4.48
C THR A 142 3.94 4.54 4.91
N GLN A 143 3.15 5.44 4.34
CA GLN A 143 1.72 5.54 4.64
C GLN A 143 0.96 4.28 4.19
N PHE A 144 1.21 3.77 2.97
CA PHE A 144 0.55 2.54 2.51
C PHE A 144 0.90 1.33 3.38
N ARG A 145 2.17 1.15 3.74
CA ARG A 145 2.58 0.08 4.67
C ARG A 145 1.94 0.22 6.05
N TRP A 146 1.76 1.45 6.53
CA TRP A 146 1.07 1.70 7.78
C TRP A 146 -0.42 1.32 7.69
N ILE A 147 -1.10 1.66 6.59
CA ILE A 147 -2.49 1.28 6.33
C ILE A 147 -2.61 -0.25 6.33
N GLU A 148 -1.79 -0.95 5.55
CA GLU A 148 -1.80 -2.41 5.45
C GLU A 148 -1.59 -3.08 6.82
N ARG A 149 -0.61 -2.61 7.60
CA ARG A 149 -0.35 -3.14 8.95
C ARG A 149 -1.51 -2.90 9.90
N THR A 150 -2.14 -1.74 9.80
CA THR A 150 -3.26 -1.38 10.68
C THR A 150 -4.49 -2.22 10.35
N ILE A 151 -4.78 -2.43 9.06
CA ILE A 151 -5.83 -3.35 8.60
C ILE A 151 -5.53 -4.77 9.10
N ALA A 152 -4.32 -5.29 8.89
CA ALA A 152 -3.93 -6.62 9.33
C ALA A 152 -4.02 -6.81 10.85
N ALA A 153 -3.62 -5.80 11.63
CA ALA A 153 -3.74 -5.81 13.09
C ALA A 153 -5.20 -5.81 13.54
N TYR A 154 -6.04 -4.97 12.93
CA TYR A 154 -7.48 -4.95 13.20
C TYR A 154 -8.11 -6.31 12.94
N ILE A 155 -7.81 -6.95 11.81
CA ILE A 155 -8.31 -8.29 11.47
C ILE A 155 -7.87 -9.33 12.51
N SER A 156 -6.59 -9.30 12.88
CA SER A 156 -6.03 -10.24 13.85
C SER A 156 -6.76 -10.16 15.20
N GLN A 157 -7.14 -8.97 15.66
CA GLN A 157 -7.87 -8.80 16.92
C GLN A 157 -9.17 -9.61 16.94
N PHE A 158 -9.91 -9.67 15.83
CA PHE A 158 -11.16 -10.44 15.75
C PHE A 158 -10.96 -11.92 15.40
N GLU A 159 -9.79 -12.32 14.92
CA GLU A 159 -9.46 -13.73 14.68
C GLU A 159 -8.95 -14.42 15.97
N PHE A 160 -8.34 -13.67 16.90
CA PHE A 160 -7.77 -14.22 18.15
C PHE A 160 -8.66 -14.05 19.38
N GLU A 161 -9.54 -13.05 19.39
CA GLU A 161 -10.54 -12.89 20.45
C GLU A 161 -11.80 -13.61 19.99
N ASP A 162 -12.30 -14.61 20.75
CA ASP A 162 -13.55 -15.36 20.48
C ASP A 162 -14.80 -14.45 20.58
N HIS A 163 -14.83 -13.37 19.79
CA HIS A 163 -15.93 -12.43 19.71
C HIS A 163 -17.07 -13.08 18.94
N GLU A 164 -17.96 -13.75 19.68
CA GLU A 164 -19.28 -14.08 19.17
C GLU A 164 -20.32 -13.08 19.68
N PRO A 165 -21.00 -12.34 18.78
CA PRO A 165 -20.84 -12.32 17.32
C PRO A 165 -19.71 -11.37 16.82
N PRO A 166 -19.13 -11.61 15.62
CA PRO A 166 -18.19 -10.68 15.00
C PRO A 166 -18.86 -9.33 14.70
N PRO A 167 -18.10 -8.22 14.62
CA PRO A 167 -18.66 -6.89 14.36
C PRO A 167 -19.36 -6.85 12.99
N PRO A 168 -20.49 -6.14 12.87
CA PRO A 168 -21.18 -5.99 11.60
C PRO A 168 -20.32 -5.19 10.60
N PRO A 169 -20.48 -5.41 9.28
CA PRO A 169 -19.68 -4.74 8.26
C PRO A 169 -19.72 -3.20 8.32
N ALA A 170 -20.82 -2.62 8.82
CA ALA A 170 -20.95 -1.16 8.99
C ALA A 170 -19.96 -0.60 10.02
N ASP A 171 -19.73 -1.32 11.12
CA ASP A 171 -18.81 -0.90 12.19
C ASP A 171 -17.36 -1.04 11.72
N VAL A 172 -17.05 -2.11 10.99
CA VAL A 172 -15.75 -2.30 10.33
C VAL A 172 -15.46 -1.16 9.35
N ARG A 173 -16.43 -0.79 8.50
CA ARG A 173 -16.30 0.38 7.62
C ARG A 173 -16.07 1.67 8.40
N GLN A 174 -16.82 1.91 9.48
CA GLN A 174 -16.66 3.12 10.27
C GLN A 174 -15.26 3.20 10.91
N ALA A 175 -14.75 2.07 11.41
CA ALA A 175 -13.41 1.97 11.97
C ALA A 175 -12.33 2.26 10.91
N MET A 176 -12.44 1.64 9.74
CA MET A 176 -11.50 1.89 8.64
C MET A 176 -11.56 3.34 8.13
N THR A 177 -12.74 3.98 8.12
CA THR A 177 -12.87 5.39 7.69
C THR A 177 -12.17 6.31 8.67
N LYS A 178 -12.33 6.04 9.98
CA LYS A 178 -11.61 6.78 11.02
C LYS A 178 -10.10 6.62 10.84
N LEU A 179 -9.62 5.41 10.55
CA LEU A 179 -8.20 5.14 10.33
C LEU A 179 -7.65 5.89 9.11
N LEU A 180 -8.34 5.88 7.98
CA LEU A 180 -7.93 6.63 6.78
C LEU A 180 -7.90 8.14 7.03
N ASN A 181 -8.82 8.66 7.85
CA ASN A 181 -8.84 10.09 8.21
C ASN A 181 -7.74 10.50 9.21
N LEU A 182 -7.06 9.53 9.85
CA LEU A 182 -5.93 9.79 10.74
C LEU A 182 -4.59 9.82 9.99
N LEU A 183 -4.59 9.55 8.68
CA LEU A 183 -3.38 9.60 7.87
C LEU A 183 -2.81 11.03 7.84
N PRO A 184 -1.49 11.20 8.01
CA PRO A 184 -0.87 12.51 7.81
C PRO A 184 -1.02 12.94 6.35
N SER A 185 -1.12 14.25 6.12
CA SER A 185 -1.19 14.80 4.77
C SER A 185 0.06 14.41 3.95
N LEU A 186 -0.17 13.95 2.73
CA LEU A 186 0.86 13.73 1.70
C LEU A 186 1.26 15.05 1.05
#